data_AF-A0A1S4ELI6-F1
#
_entry.id   AF-A0A1S4ELI6-F1
#
_cell.length_a   1.000
_cell.length_b   1.000
_cell.length_c   1.000
_cell.angle_alpha   90.00
_cell.angle_beta   90.00
_cell.angle_gamma   90.00
#
_symmetry.space_group_name_H-M   'P 1'
#
loop_
_entity.id
_entity.type
_entity.pdbx_description
1 polymer ?
#
loop_
_entity_poly.entity_id
_entity_poly.type
_entity_poly.pdbx_seq_one_letter_code
_entity_poly.pdbx_strand_id
1 'polypeptide(L)'
;MLCLSKLCYHAVSSASPSVEESLAAIDLCLQVVAHQESIPEEVLAQFGYAPDTVKVFSVPEIIRMKTCQENTEATEFSFTSALDLLDHVDTDDERSSLLLEIWLMAILRDQDRYLTPLADNEDPSLVIQDLMFFRVVDVI
;
A
#
# COMPACT_ATOMS: atom_id res chain seq x y z
N MET A 1 17.14 8.61 10.63
CA MET A 1 17.02 9.30 11.93
C MET A 1 16.05 8.60 12.91
N LEU A 2 14.95 8.00 12.44
CA LEU A 2 13.98 7.28 13.30
C LEU A 2 14.59 6.10 14.07
N CYS A 3 15.39 5.24 13.43
CA CYS A 3 16.02 4.09 14.10
C CYS A 3 16.96 4.52 15.23
N LEU A 4 17.70 5.62 15.05
CA LEU A 4 18.57 6.18 16.09
C LEU A 4 17.74 6.72 17.26
N SER A 5 16.65 7.43 16.97
CA SER A 5 15.69 7.90 17.99
C SER A 5 15.13 6.74 18.80
N LYS A 6 14.67 5.67 18.13
CA LYS A 6 14.19 4.44 18.77
C LYS A 6 15.24 3.83 19.71
N LEU A 7 16.48 3.70 19.26
CA LEU A 7 17.59 3.18 20.07
C LEU A 7 17.88 4.07 21.29
N CYS A 8 17.86 5.39 21.12
CA CYS A 8 18.02 6.34 22.23
C CYS A 8 16.91 6.17 23.28
N TYR A 9 15.64 6.02 22.85
CA TYR A 9 14.52 5.77 23.76
C TYR A 9 14.67 4.46 24.54
N HIS A 10 15.12 3.38 23.89
CA HIS A 10 15.40 2.13 24.59
C HIS A 10 16.57 2.24 25.58
N ALA A 11 17.61 3.03 25.26
CA ALA A 11 18.77 3.22 26.12
C ALA A 11 18.47 4.04 27.39
N VAL A 12 17.41 4.86 27.39
CA VAL A 12 17.03 5.73 28.52
C VAL A 12 16.44 4.94 29.71
N SER A 13 16.12 3.65 29.56
CA SER A 13 15.80 2.68 30.64
C SER A 13 14.67 3.05 31.63
N SER A 14 14.05 4.23 31.56
CA SER A 14 12.88 4.57 32.37
C SER A 14 11.62 4.27 31.56
N ALA A 15 10.92 3.18 31.90
CA ALA A 15 9.57 2.90 31.45
C ALA A 15 8.61 3.94 32.05
N SER A 16 8.66 5.16 31.52
CA SER A 16 7.61 6.14 31.72
C SER A 16 6.58 5.99 30.60
N PRO A 17 5.28 6.17 30.88
CA PRO A 17 4.24 6.05 29.86
C PRO A 17 4.49 6.96 28.65
N SER A 18 5.15 8.11 28.84
CA SER A 18 5.55 9.02 27.76
C SER A 18 6.55 8.44 26.76
N VAL A 19 7.42 7.52 27.20
CA VAL A 19 8.41 6.86 26.34
C VAL A 19 7.74 5.79 25.49
N GLU A 20 6.78 5.06 26.04
CA GLU A 20 6.01 4.05 25.30
C GLU A 20 5.17 4.70 24.19
N GLU A 21 4.50 5.82 24.47
CA GLU A 21 3.77 6.60 23.45
C GLU A 21 4.71 7.08 22.33
N SER A 22 5.90 7.57 22.69
CA SER A 22 6.90 8.04 21.72
C SER A 22 7.45 6.89 20.86
N LEU A 23 7.66 5.71 21.45
CA LEU A 23 8.09 4.51 20.75
C LEU A 23 7.00 4.02 19.78
N ALA A 24 5.74 3.99 20.20
CA ALA A 24 4.62 3.62 19.35
C ALA A 24 4.49 4.55 18.14
N ALA A 25 4.65 5.86 18.34
CA ALA A 25 4.65 6.84 17.25
C ALA A 25 5.83 6.63 16.27
N ILE A 26 7.02 6.33 16.79
CA ILE A 26 8.19 6.01 15.94
C ILE A 26 7.96 4.73 15.14
N ASP A 27 7.35 3.71 15.75
CA ASP A 27 7.04 2.44 15.09
C ASP A 27 6.03 2.63 13.97
N LEU A 28 5.00 3.44 14.21
CA LEU A 28 4.03 3.85 13.18
C LEU A 28 4.73 4.52 11.99
N CYS A 29 5.65 5.46 12.25
CA CYS A 29 6.42 6.10 11.19
C CYS A 29 7.33 5.12 10.44
N LEU A 30 7.95 4.17 11.14
CA LEU A 30 8.82 3.16 10.51
C LEU A 30 8.03 2.21 9.60
N GLN A 31 6.79 1.87 9.96
CA GLN A 31 5.90 1.08 9.10
C GLN A 31 5.62 1.80 7.78
N VAL A 32 5.22 3.07 7.84
CA VAL A 32 4.95 3.87 6.63
C VAL A 32 6.20 3.98 5.74
N VAL A 33 7.37 4.18 6.34
CA VAL A 33 8.66 4.22 5.60
C VAL A 33 8.95 2.89 4.92
N ALA A 34 8.74 1.76 5.61
CA ALA A 34 8.92 0.44 5.01
C ALA A 34 7.99 0.21 3.81
N HIS A 35 6.75 0.70 3.88
CA HIS A 35 5.84 0.65 2.73
C HIS A 35 6.34 1.52 1.56
N GLN A 36 6.88 2.71 1.83
CA GLN A 36 7.49 3.54 0.79
C GLN A 36 8.72 2.88 0.15
N GLU A 37 9.58 2.24 0.94
CA GLU A 37 10.77 1.51 0.43
C GLU A 37 10.39 0.29 -0.41
N SER A 38 9.19 -0.28 -0.21
CA SER A 38 8.68 -1.38 -1.03
C SER A 38 8.19 -0.99 -2.44
N ILE A 39 8.14 0.31 -2.75
CA ILE A 39 7.66 0.78 -4.06
C ILE A 39 8.76 0.52 -5.12
N PRO A 40 8.43 -0.13 -6.26
CA PRO A 40 9.41 -0.35 -7.32
C PRO A 40 9.96 0.96 -7.90
N GLU A 41 11.27 0.99 -8.19
CA GLU A 41 11.94 2.17 -8.76
C GLU A 41 11.33 2.59 -10.12
N GLU A 42 10.82 1.63 -10.89
CA GLU A 42 10.15 1.88 -12.17
C GLU A 42 8.90 2.74 -11.99
N VAL A 43 8.14 2.50 -10.92
CA VAL A 43 6.96 3.31 -10.58
C VAL A 43 7.40 4.71 -10.19
N LEU A 44 8.42 4.84 -9.34
CA LEU A 44 8.95 6.15 -8.93
C LEU A 44 9.43 6.97 -10.14
N ALA A 45 10.10 6.33 -11.09
CA ALA A 45 10.57 6.97 -12.31
C ALA A 45 9.42 7.47 -13.19
N GLN A 46 8.30 6.75 -13.26
CA GLN A 46 7.10 7.17 -14.01
C GLN A 46 6.44 8.42 -13.40
N PHE A 47 6.54 8.60 -12.08
CA PHE A 47 6.12 9.83 -11.39
C PHE A 47 7.20 10.94 -11.41
N GLY A 48 8.33 10.73 -12.10
CA GLY A 48 9.39 11.72 -12.26
C GLY A 48 10.34 11.84 -11.06
N TYR A 49 10.35 10.86 -10.15
CA TYR A 49 11.28 10.83 -9.03
C TYR A 49 12.57 10.10 -9.41
N ALA A 50 13.71 10.69 -9.06
CA ALA A 50 15.00 10.00 -9.11
C ALA A 50 15.20 9.21 -7.80
N PRO A 51 15.79 7.99 -7.84
CA PRO A 51 15.98 7.13 -6.65
C PRO A 51 16.72 7.81 -5.50
N ASP A 52 17.63 8.72 -5.82
CA ASP A 52 18.49 9.40 -4.85
C ASP A 52 17.86 10.68 -4.25
N THR A 53 16.74 11.17 -4.80
CA THR A 53 16.12 12.43 -4.37
C THR A 53 14.63 12.28 -4.07
N VAL A 54 14.22 11.09 -3.62
CA VAL A 54 12.82 10.81 -3.30
C VAL A 54 12.42 11.53 -2.00
N LYS A 55 11.31 12.27 -2.04
CA LYS A 55 10.71 12.88 -0.85
C LYS A 55 10.07 11.81 0.05
N VAL A 56 9.78 12.15 1.30
CA VAL A 56 8.88 11.32 2.12
C VAL A 56 7.46 11.52 1.60
N PHE A 57 6.79 10.43 1.24
CA PHE A 57 5.43 10.44 0.72
C PHE A 57 4.40 10.42 1.84
N SER A 58 3.23 11.00 1.57
CA SER A 58 2.07 10.80 2.44
C SER A 58 1.46 9.41 2.23
N VAL A 59 0.71 8.92 3.23
CA VAL A 59 0.00 7.63 3.12
C VAL A 59 -0.88 7.55 1.86
N PRO A 60 -1.68 8.57 1.51
CA PRO A 60 -2.43 8.59 0.24
C PRO A 60 -1.55 8.47 -1.00
N GLU A 61 -0.39 9.13 -1.02
CA GLU A 61 0.56 9.05 -2.15
C GLU A 61 1.14 7.64 -2.28
N ILE A 62 1.51 7.00 -1.15
CA ILE A 62 2.02 5.63 -1.11
C ILE A 62 0.96 4.66 -1.65
N ILE A 63 -0.29 4.76 -1.16
CA ILE A 63 -1.41 3.94 -1.63
C ILE A 63 -1.53 4.05 -3.16
N ARG A 64 -1.59 5.28 -3.69
CA ARG A 64 -1.72 5.50 -5.13
C ARG A 64 -0.58 4.89 -5.93
N MET A 65 0.67 5.06 -5.50
CA MET A 65 1.82 4.48 -6.20
C MET A 65 1.83 2.96 -6.13
N LYS A 66 1.31 2.35 -5.05
CA LYS A 66 1.22 0.89 -4.96
C LYS A 66 0.12 0.32 -5.86
N THR A 67 -1.01 1.01 -6.00
CA THR A 67 -2.20 0.51 -6.72
C THR A 67 -2.33 1.03 -8.15
N CYS A 68 -1.44 1.90 -8.62
CA CYS A 68 -1.51 2.45 -9.97
C CYS A 68 -1.39 1.38 -11.07
N GLN A 69 -1.95 1.65 -12.26
CA GLN A 69 -1.86 0.72 -13.40
C GLN A 69 -0.42 0.62 -13.93
N GLU A 70 0.32 1.71 -13.78
CA GLU A 70 1.73 1.88 -14.09
C GLU A 70 2.64 0.91 -13.33
N ASN A 71 2.21 0.48 -12.13
CA ASN A 71 2.90 -0.55 -11.36
C ASN A 71 2.57 -1.93 -11.91
N THR A 72 3.19 -2.32 -13.02
CA THR A 72 2.94 -3.61 -13.70
C THR A 72 3.21 -4.83 -12.80
N GLU A 73 4.09 -4.69 -11.81
CA GLU A 73 4.44 -5.74 -10.84
C GLU A 73 3.48 -5.82 -9.64
N ALA A 74 2.46 -4.95 -9.54
CA ALA A 74 1.52 -5.02 -8.43
C ALA A 74 0.76 -6.36 -8.40
N THR A 75 0.85 -7.01 -7.25
CA THR A 75 0.17 -8.27 -6.92
C THR A 75 -0.94 -8.01 -5.91
N GLU A 76 -1.71 -9.03 -5.56
CA GLU A 76 -2.69 -9.01 -4.48
C GLU A 76 -2.09 -8.48 -3.16
N PHE A 77 -0.81 -8.77 -2.88
CA PHE A 77 -0.11 -8.29 -1.69
C PHE A 77 0.19 -6.79 -1.73
N SER A 78 0.32 -6.20 -2.92
CA SER A 78 0.47 -4.75 -3.07
C SER A 78 -0.81 -4.03 -2.67
N PHE A 79 -1.97 -4.61 -2.98
CA PHE A 79 -3.27 -4.09 -2.60
C PHE A 79 -3.59 -4.34 -1.12
N THR A 80 -3.29 -5.53 -0.57
CA THR A 80 -3.47 -5.79 0.86
C THR A 80 -2.60 -4.84 1.70
N SER A 81 -1.35 -4.65 1.30
CA SER A 81 -0.46 -3.68 1.94
C SER A 81 -0.97 -2.23 1.82
N ALA A 82 -1.72 -1.88 0.77
CA ALA A 82 -2.34 -0.56 0.64
C ALA A 82 -3.58 -0.42 1.53
N LEU A 83 -4.32 -1.53 1.76
CA LEU A 83 -5.42 -1.58 2.72
C LEU A 83 -4.91 -1.46 4.16
N ASP A 84 -3.79 -2.12 4.50
CA ASP A 84 -3.16 -2.00 5.82
C ASP A 84 -2.76 -0.55 6.15
N LEU A 85 -2.36 0.21 5.12
CA LEU A 85 -2.01 1.63 5.25
C LEU A 85 -3.20 2.52 5.63
N LEU A 86 -4.44 2.07 5.46
CA LEU A 86 -5.64 2.84 5.83
C LEU A 86 -5.76 3.09 7.34
N ASP A 87 -5.16 2.23 8.16
CA ASP A 87 -5.11 2.39 9.62
C ASP A 87 -4.29 3.62 10.04
N HIS A 88 -3.42 4.10 9.14
CA HIS A 88 -2.59 5.29 9.34
C HIS A 88 -3.25 6.59 8.84
N VAL A 89 -4.50 6.53 8.37
CA VAL A 89 -5.25 7.70 7.91
C VAL A 89 -6.12 8.24 9.05
N ASP A 90 -5.92 9.53 9.36
CA ASP A 90 -6.52 10.19 10.53
C ASP A 90 -8.04 10.40 10.40
N THR A 91 -8.54 10.66 9.18
CA THR A 91 -9.95 11.01 8.94
C THR A 91 -10.74 9.87 8.30
N ASP A 92 -11.93 9.60 8.83
CA ASP A 92 -12.78 8.50 8.35
C ASP A 92 -13.30 8.73 6.92
N ASP A 93 -13.54 9.99 6.55
CA ASP A 93 -13.95 10.37 5.19
C ASP A 93 -12.82 10.08 4.17
N GLU A 94 -11.57 10.45 4.49
CA GLU A 94 -10.43 10.16 3.64
C GLU A 94 -10.14 8.67 3.58
N ARG A 95 -10.23 7.97 4.72
CA ARG A 95 -10.09 6.51 4.77
C ARG A 95 -11.11 5.82 3.86
N SER A 96 -12.37 6.22 3.96
CA SER A 96 -13.46 5.67 3.13
C SER A 96 -13.24 5.97 1.64
N SER A 97 -12.78 7.19 1.31
CA SER A 97 -12.43 7.54 -0.07
C SER A 97 -11.29 6.69 -0.60
N LEU A 98 -10.22 6.51 0.18
CA LEU A 98 -9.05 5.72 -0.23
C LEU A 98 -9.37 4.24 -0.32
N LEU A 99 -10.21 3.72 0.58
CA LEU A 99 -10.72 2.34 0.51
C LEU A 99 -11.42 2.10 -0.83
N LEU A 100 -12.33 2.99 -1.22
CA LEU A 100 -13.01 2.91 -2.52
C LEU A 100 -12.03 3.05 -3.69
N GLU A 101 -11.06 3.95 -3.59
CA GLU A 101 -10.01 4.14 -4.61
C GLU A 101 -9.21 2.85 -4.81
N ILE A 102 -8.76 2.19 -3.74
CA ILE A 102 -8.00 0.93 -3.79
C ILE A 102 -8.82 -0.16 -4.50
N TRP A 103 -10.08 -0.35 -4.11
CA TRP A 103 -10.93 -1.37 -4.74
C TRP A 103 -11.26 -1.06 -6.20
N LEU A 104 -11.48 0.21 -6.52
CA LEU A 104 -11.69 0.64 -7.90
C LEU A 104 -10.45 0.36 -8.74
N MET A 105 -9.25 0.63 -8.22
CA MET A 105 -8.00 0.33 -8.93
C MET A 105 -7.77 -1.17 -9.10
N ALA A 106 -8.16 -2.00 -8.13
CA ALA A 106 -8.10 -3.46 -8.26
C ALA A 106 -9.00 -3.95 -9.42
N ILE A 107 -10.21 -3.40 -9.55
CA ILE A 107 -11.12 -3.73 -10.67
C ILE A 107 -10.58 -3.19 -11.99
N LEU A 108 -10.11 -1.95 -12.03
CA LEU A 108 -9.59 -1.33 -13.26
C LEU A 108 -8.34 -2.03 -13.80
N ARG A 109 -7.61 -2.78 -12.97
CA ARG A 109 -6.47 -3.60 -13.40
C ARG A 109 -6.85 -4.60 -14.48
N ASP A 110 -8.01 -5.23 -14.34
CA ASP A 110 -8.51 -6.25 -15.25
C ASP A 110 -9.56 -5.69 -16.22
N GLN A 111 -9.56 -4.38 -16.47
CA GLN A 111 -10.53 -3.71 -17.35
C GLN A 111 -10.64 -4.41 -18.71
N ASP A 112 -9.50 -4.76 -19.32
CA ASP A 112 -9.47 -5.46 -20.61
C ASP A 112 -10.13 -6.84 -20.54
N ARG A 113 -10.02 -7.53 -19.40
CA ARG A 113 -10.65 -8.84 -19.20
C ARG A 113 -12.17 -8.73 -19.13
N TYR A 114 -12.69 -7.69 -18.48
CA TYR A 114 -14.14 -7.43 -18.43
C TYR A 114 -14.74 -7.04 -19.78
N LEU A 115 -13.96 -6.40 -20.65
CA LEU A 115 -14.41 -5.98 -21.98
C LEU A 115 -14.29 -7.09 -23.03
N THR A 116 -13.54 -8.15 -22.74
CA THR A 116 -13.31 -9.26 -23.68
C THR A 116 -14.34 -10.38 -23.44
N PRO A 117 -15.09 -10.81 -24.48
CA PRO A 117 -15.99 -11.95 -24.36
C PRO A 117 -15.24 -13.21 -23.94
N LEU A 118 -15.86 -14.06 -23.10
CA LEU A 118 -15.28 -15.37 -22.80
C LEU A 118 -15.17 -16.20 -24.07
N ALA A 119 -14.04 -16.89 -24.23
CA ALA A 119 -13.91 -17.86 -25.29
C ALA A 119 -14.76 -19.11 -24.97
N ASP A 120 -15.20 -19.83 -26.01
CA ASP A 120 -16.09 -21.00 -25.89
C ASP A 120 -15.55 -22.13 -25.00
N ASN A 121 -14.25 -22.14 -24.72
CA ASN A 121 -13.56 -23.16 -23.91
C ASN A 121 -13.09 -22.65 -22.53
N GLU A 122 -13.37 -21.40 -22.15
CA GLU A 122 -13.00 -20.87 -20.84
C GLU A 122 -14.09 -21.17 -19.80
N ASP A 123 -13.68 -21.65 -18.62
CA ASP A 123 -14.57 -21.76 -17.46
C ASP A 123 -14.74 -20.38 -16.82
N PRO A 124 -15.97 -19.82 -16.75
CA PRO A 124 -16.21 -18.53 -16.12
C PRO A 124 -15.77 -18.46 -14.66
N SER A 125 -15.82 -19.58 -13.93
CA SER A 125 -15.44 -19.61 -12.52
C SER A 125 -13.94 -19.40 -12.34
N LEU A 126 -13.11 -20.06 -13.16
CA LEU A 126 -11.66 -19.92 -13.13
C LEU A 126 -11.22 -18.52 -13.56
N VAL A 127 -11.91 -17.96 -14.56
CA VAL A 127 -11.65 -16.59 -15.02
C VAL A 127 -11.91 -15.57 -13.92
N ILE A 128 -13.03 -15.70 -13.20
CA ILE A 128 -13.40 -14.78 -12.12
C ILE A 128 -12.41 -14.85 -10.97
N GLN A 129 -11.93 -16.06 -10.62
CA GLN A 129 -10.94 -16.25 -9.55
C GLN A 129 -9.58 -15.63 -9.86
N ASP A 130 -9.22 -15.52 -11.14
CA ASP A 130 -7.94 -14.93 -11.54
C ASP A 130 -7.93 -13.39 -11.52
N LEU A 131 -9.11 -12.75 -11.44
CA LEU A 131 -9.22 -11.30 -11.37
C LEU A 131 -8.61 -10.76 -10.08
N MET A 132 -7.86 -9.66 -10.18
CA MET A 132 -7.17 -8.98 -9.09
C MET A 132 -8.10 -8.70 -7.90
N PHE A 133 -9.31 -8.22 -8.16
CA PHE A 133 -10.31 -8.00 -7.09
C PHE A 133 -10.55 -9.26 -6.25
N PHE A 134 -10.76 -10.42 -6.89
CA PHE A 134 -11.04 -11.68 -6.20
C PHE A 134 -9.79 -12.23 -5.52
N ARG A 135 -8.63 -12.12 -6.17
CA ARG A 135 -7.35 -12.49 -5.56
C ARG A 135 -7.05 -11.69 -4.29
N VAL A 136 -7.37 -10.40 -4.28
CA VAL A 136 -7.24 -9.55 -3.08
C VAL A 136 -8.22 -9.99 -2.00
N VAL A 137 -9.49 -10.26 -2.35
CA VAL A 137 -10.50 -10.75 -1.39
C VAL A 137 -10.10 -12.09 -0.77
N ASP A 138 -9.45 -12.98 -1.53
CA ASP A 138 -9.02 -14.30 -1.02
C ASP A 138 -7.85 -14.22 -0.02
N VAL A 139 -7.12 -13.10 0.03
CA VAL A 139 -5.96 -12.90 0.93
C VAL A 139 -6.34 -12.19 2.24
N ILE A 140 -7.48 -11.49 2.27
CA ILE A 140 -7.98 -10.74 3.44
C ILE A 140 -8.75 -11.67 4.39
#